data_AF-A0A4R0R0F4-F1
#
_entry.id   AF-A0A4R0R0F4-F1
#
_cell.length_a   1.000
_cell.length_b   1.000
_cell.length_c   1.000
_cell.angle_alpha   90.00
_cell.angle_beta   90.00
_cell.angle_gamma   90.00
#
_symmetry.space_group_name_H-M   'P 1'
#
loop_
_entity.id
_entity.type
_entity.pdbx_description
1 polymer ?
#
loop_
_entity_poly.entity_id
_entity_poly.type
_entity_poly.pdbx_seq_one_letter_code
_entity_poly.pdbx_strand_id
1 'polypeptide(L)' 'MPFFGELNDNRQFNNADSFAMAFDEAWKDSVKADSNQDVTTRLASVMHGLQEHPFMESSPEMAQQVAAFRLRLLDL' A
#
# COMPACT_ATOMS: atom_id res chain seq x y z
N MET A 1 10.20 -40.04 -0.11
CA MET A 1 10.67 -38.73 -0.61
C MET A 1 9.58 -37.71 -0.29
N PRO A 2 9.80 -36.68 0.54
CA PRO A 2 8.85 -35.60 0.70
C PRO A 2 9.43 -34.31 0.09
N PHE A 3 8.77 -33.76 -0.93
CA PHE A 3 8.87 -32.34 -1.23
C PHE A 3 7.55 -31.74 -0.77
N PHE A 4 7.52 -31.33 0.50
CA PHE A 4 6.46 -30.49 1.02
C PHE A 4 6.66 -29.14 0.32
N GLY A 5 5.93 -28.93 -0.77
CA GLY A 5 5.76 -27.61 -1.36
C GLY A 5 4.95 -26.79 -0.38
N GLU A 6 5.64 -26.21 0.61
CA GLU A 6 5.14 -25.10 1.39
C GLU A 6 5.00 -23.93 0.42
N LEU A 7 3.86 -23.90 -0.28
CA LEU A 7 3.35 -22.70 -0.94
C LEU A 7 3.00 -21.74 0.18
N ASN A 8 4.06 -21.12 0.69
CA ASN A 8 4.01 -20.01 1.61
C ASN A 8 3.36 -18.87 0.84
N ASP A 9 2.03 -18.87 0.83
CA ASP A 9 1.16 -17.90 0.17
C ASP A 9 1.18 -16.56 0.90
N ASN A 10 2.37 -16.11 1.33
CA ASN A 10 2.64 -14.71 1.57
C ASN A 10 2.82 -14.02 0.21
N ARG A 11 1.88 -14.28 -0.71
CA ARG A 11 1.80 -13.59 -1.99
C ARG A 11 1.38 -12.17 -1.66
N GLN A 12 2.35 -11.33 -1.30
CA GLN A 12 2.28 -9.93 -1.64
C GLN A 12 2.17 -9.90 -3.16
N PHE A 13 0.94 -9.99 -3.66
CA PHE A 13 0.69 -9.97 -5.07
C PHE A 13 1.17 -8.62 -5.59
N ASN A 14 1.90 -8.67 -6.70
CA ASN A 14 2.25 -7.50 -7.50
C ASN A 14 1.01 -6.99 -8.26
N ASN A 15 -0.10 -6.79 -7.56
CA ASN A 15 -1.35 -6.29 -8.11
C ASN A 15 -1.81 -5.01 -7.38
N ALA A 16 -2.51 -4.16 -8.12
CA ALA A 16 -3.05 -2.89 -7.65
C ALA A 16 -3.99 -3.07 -6.45
N ASP A 17 -4.69 -4.20 -6.37
CA ASP A 17 -5.62 -4.50 -5.27
C ASP A 17 -4.87 -4.69 -3.94
N SER A 18 -3.80 -5.50 -3.94
CA SER A 18 -2.97 -5.69 -2.75
C SER A 18 -2.25 -4.41 -2.32
N PHE A 19 -1.81 -3.58 -3.28
CA PHE A 19 -1.27 -2.26 -2.97
C PHE A 19 -2.33 -1.33 -2.38
N ALA A 20 -3.54 -1.32 -2.94
CA ALA A 20 -4.64 -0.51 -2.43
C ALA A 20 -5.06 -0.91 -1.01
N MET A 21 -5.06 -2.21 -0.70
CA MET A 21 -5.36 -2.73 0.63
C MET A 21 -4.31 -2.26 1.65
N ALA A 22 -3.02 -2.43 1.33
CA ALA A 22 -1.94 -1.95 2.18
C ALA A 22 -1.94 -0.42 2.35
N PHE A 23 -2.28 0.33 1.30
CA PHE A 23 -2.44 1.78 1.37
C PHE A 23 -3.56 2.18 2.33
N ASP A 24 -4.74 1.55 2.22
CA ASP A 24 -5.89 1.86 3.06
C ASP A 24 -5.62 1.53 4.54
N GLU A 25 -4.94 0.42 4.81
CA GLU A 25 -4.51 0.04 6.16
C GLU A 25 -3.52 1.05 6.76
N ALA A 26 -2.44 1.37 6.03
CA ALA A 26 -1.44 2.35 6.48
C ALA A 26 -2.05 3.76 6.65
N TRP A 27 -3.00 4.12 5.79
CA TRP A 27 -3.75 5.36 5.90
C TRP A 27 -4.60 5.40 7.18
N LYS A 28 -5.38 4.35 7.43
CA LYS A 28 -6.21 4.22 8.65
C LYS A 28 -5.37 4.20 9.92
N ASP A 29 -4.24 3.51 9.92
CA ASP A 29 -3.32 3.50 11.06
C ASP A 29 -2.77 4.90 11.32
N SER A 30 -2.35 5.59 10.25
CA SER A 30 -1.93 6.98 10.35
C SER A 30 -3.05 7.90 10.83
N VAL A 31 -4.32 7.69 10.42
CA VAL A 31 -5.52 8.42 10.91
C VAL A 31 -5.72 8.21 12.41
N LYS A 32 -5.57 6.97 12.86
CA LYS A 32 -5.67 6.62 14.27
C LYS A 32 -4.52 7.21 15.09
N ALA A 33 -3.31 7.24 14.54
CA ALA A 33 -2.14 7.79 15.20
C ALA A 33 -2.24 9.31 15.36
N ASP A 34 -2.64 10.02 14.30
CA ASP A 34 -2.79 11.47 14.33
C ASP A 34 -3.92 11.96 13.41
N SER A 35 -5.10 12.19 13.98
CA SER A 35 -6.27 12.58 13.18
C SER A 35 -6.21 14.03 12.65
N ASN A 36 -5.27 14.86 13.13
CA ASN A 36 -5.12 16.26 12.73
C ASN A 36 -3.94 16.49 11.76
N GLN A 37 -3.20 15.43 11.41
CA GLN A 37 -2.09 15.47 10.46
C GLN A 37 -2.58 15.83 9.06
N ASP A 38 -1.88 16.76 8.41
CA ASP A 38 -2.06 17.10 7.01
C ASP A 38 -2.04 15.86 6.10
N VAL A 39 -2.98 15.84 5.16
CA VAL A 39 -3.17 14.79 4.15
C VAL A 39 -1.88 14.52 3.38
N THR A 40 -1.15 15.58 3.02
CA THR A 40 0.13 15.53 2.32
C THR A 40 1.21 14.84 3.15
N THR A 41 1.32 15.17 4.44
CA THR A 41 2.28 14.54 5.36
C THR A 41 1.91 13.07 5.59
N ARG A 42 0.61 12.78 5.79
CA ARG A 42 0.13 11.39 5.89
C ARG A 42 0.47 10.61 4.62
N LEU A 43 0.16 11.16 3.45
CA LEU A 43 0.42 10.52 2.18
C LEU A 43 1.90 10.21 2.03
N ALA A 44 2.79 11.14 2.37
CA ALA A 44 4.23 10.92 2.31
C ALA A 44 4.65 9.74 3.22
N SER A 45 4.15 9.67 4.45
CA SER A 45 4.42 8.55 5.37
C SER A 45 3.88 7.22 4.86
N VAL A 46 2.64 7.21 4.36
CA VAL A 46 2.00 6.01 3.79
C VAL A 46 2.73 5.55 2.53
N MET A 47 3.08 6.46 1.62
CA MET A 47 3.85 6.14 0.41
C MET A 47 5.25 5.64 0.73
N HIS A 48 5.91 6.18 1.76
CA HIS A 48 7.21 5.70 2.20
C HIS A 48 7.12 4.25 2.72
N GLY A 49 6.09 3.91 3.50
CA GLY A 49 5.84 2.52 3.92
C GLY A 49 5.50 1.58 2.77
N LEU A 50 4.91 2.12 1.69
CA LEU A 50 4.55 1.35 0.50
C LEU A 50 5.68 1.20 -0.52
N GLN A 51 6.80 1.92 -0.38
CA GLN A 51 7.94 1.81 -1.30
C GLN A 51 8.56 0.41 -1.32
N GLU A 52 8.43 -0.35 -0.23
CA GLU A 52 8.94 -1.72 -0.13
C GLU A 52 7.95 -2.76 -0.70
N HIS A 53 6.82 -2.33 -1.29
CA HIS A 53 5.89 -3.28 -1.91
C HIS A 53 6.37 -3.76 -3.28
N PRO A 54 6.27 -5.08 -3.56
CA PRO A 54 6.69 -5.65 -4.85
C PRO A 54 5.87 -5.13 -6.05
N PHE A 55 4.68 -4.55 -5.81
CA PHE A 55 3.93 -3.84 -6.83
C PHE A 55 4.61 -2.55 -7.29
N MET A 56 5.28 -1.85 -6.37
CA MET A 56 6.00 -0.61 -6.67
C MET A 56 7.31 -0.91 -7.41
N GLU A 57 7.95 -2.04 -7.14
CA GLU A 57 9.10 -2.53 -7.91
C GLU A 57 8.70 -3.00 -9.33
N SER A 58 7.59 -3.72 -9.46
CA SER A 58 7.10 -4.19 -10.77
C SER A 58 6.48 -3.10 -11.63
N SER A 59 5.76 -2.14 -11.03
CA SER A 59 4.97 -1.13 -11.75
C SER A 59 4.88 0.17 -10.95
N PRO A 60 5.98 0.93 -10.85
CA PRO A 60 6.03 2.16 -10.07
C PRO A 60 5.03 3.22 -10.56
N GLU A 61 4.83 3.34 -11.87
CA GLU A 61 3.82 4.25 -12.45
C GLU A 61 2.40 3.89 -12.01
N MET A 62 2.00 2.61 -12.10
CA MET A 62 0.67 2.19 -11.64
C MET A 62 0.52 2.34 -10.13
N ALA A 63 1.55 2.03 -9.34
CA ALA A 63 1.53 2.21 -7.89
C ALA A 63 1.29 3.68 -7.53
N GLN A 64 1.96 4.63 -8.20
CA GLN A 64 1.71 6.06 -8.03
C GLN A 64 0.30 6.45 -8.45
N GLN A 65 -0.22 5.94 -9.58
CA GLN A 65 -1.58 6.22 -10.02
C GLN A 65 -2.64 5.68 -9.04
N VAL A 66 -2.45 4.47 -8.51
CA VAL A 66 -3.35 3.86 -7.52
C VAL A 66 -3.31 4.64 -6.22
N ALA A 67 -2.12 5.03 -5.74
CA ALA A 67 -1.97 5.86 -4.54
C ALA A 67 -2.67 7.23 -4.70
N ALA A 68 -2.44 7.91 -5.82
CA ALA A 68 -3.08 9.19 -6.12
C ALA A 68 -4.59 9.06 -6.28
N PHE A 69 -5.07 7.98 -6.91
CA PHE A 69 -6.48 7.69 -7.05
C PHE A 69 -7.15 7.40 -5.70
N ARG A 70 -6.51 6.61 -4.85
CA ARG A 70 -7.00 6.33 -3.49
C ARG A 70 -7.07 7.59 -2.65
N LEU A 71 -6.04 8.43 -2.70
CA LEU A 71 -6.04 9.72 -2.05
C LEU A 71 -7.19 10.63 -2.52
N ARG A 72 -7.46 10.65 -3.83
CA ARG A 72 -8.63 11.39 -4.37
C ARG A 72 -9.96 10.81 -3.91
N LEU A 73 -10.10 9.47 -3.83
CA LEU A 73 -11.31 8.82 -3.34
C LEU A 73 -11.60 9.10 -1.87
N LEU A 74 -10.57 9.41 -1.09
CA LEU A 74 -10.67 9.81 0.30
C LEU A 74 -11.27 11.22 0.47
N ASP A 75 -11.52 11.96 -0.63
CA ASP A 75 -12.25 13.24 -0.72
C ASP A 75 -12.09 14.11 0.53
N LEU A 76 -10.83 14.48 0.78
CA LEU A 76 -10.42 15.37 1.85
C LEU A 76 -10.51 16.84 1.42
#